data_AF-A0A1Q7QR43-F1
#
_entry.id   AF-A0A1Q7QR43-F1
#
_cell.length_a   1.000
_cell.length_b   1.000
_cell.length_c   1.000
_cell.angle_alpha   90.00
_cell.angle_beta   90.00
_cell.angle_gamma   90.00
#
_symmetry.space_group_name_H-M   'P 1'
#
loop_
_entity.id
_entity.type
_entity.pdbx_description
1 polymer ?
#
loop_
_entity_poly.entity_id
_entity_poly.type
_entity_poly.pdbx_seq_one_letter_code
_entity_poly.pdbx_strand_id
1 'polypeptide(L)'
;MNRRPRSISVSGKPAWRLPASFHHLRALRGRWWAYRYWLLLALPVVALGTAVGLFVFTVTHSGTFTGSAVAARPSASARPFAWPLRLTGRVNILLIGVDVTISERRQVLPISRSDTLMLLSFDPQRARINVLSIPRDTFTVIPRFGPDRINAAYAAGGPRLTIRTVEDLLGVPVHYYVKLGPASFGRIVDAMGGVEVDVEKDMAYTDWWANLYIDLKKGRQLLSGDQAMQYMRFRHDDEGDIGRVRRQQQVFLAIAQRIKSPAMILLSPRLLQAFVQHTQTNLSVSELITLGVFAARMHTADIHTATLPGEAGPIYVYLDEAQMRQIVAEMFLGVNSQTLASTAVEVLNASGVPGLARQTAQRLERLGFRIVRVEAAAQLAQTTTVIDRTGRPEVARALADLLGRKPVTYEPGSGADITIVVAQDLIALDPVKVSQNPR
;
A
#
# COMPACT_ATOMS: atom_id res chain seq x y z
N MET A 1 -88.95 40.37 -23.31
CA MET A 1 -89.74 41.33 -22.52
C MET A 1 -89.86 40.81 -21.09
N ASN A 2 -89.30 41.55 -20.13
CA ASN A 2 -89.77 41.75 -18.76
C ASN A 2 -90.50 40.60 -18.02
N ARG A 3 -89.87 40.06 -16.97
CA ARG A 3 -90.27 40.30 -15.55
C ARG A 3 -89.47 39.40 -14.60
N ARG A 4 -89.01 40.02 -13.50
CA ARG A 4 -88.37 39.40 -12.33
C ARG A 4 -89.25 38.29 -11.72
N PRO A 5 -88.65 37.39 -10.94
CA PRO A 5 -89.32 36.89 -9.74
C PRO A 5 -88.55 37.30 -8.47
N ARG A 6 -89.36 37.71 -7.48
CA ARG A 6 -88.96 37.92 -6.09
C ARG A 6 -88.76 36.58 -5.37
N SER A 7 -87.91 36.68 -4.34
CA SER A 7 -87.67 35.80 -3.20
C SER A 7 -88.75 34.79 -2.79
N ILE A 8 -88.31 33.56 -2.50
CA ILE A 8 -88.88 32.69 -1.46
C ILE A 8 -87.72 32.14 -0.62
N SER A 9 -87.81 32.34 0.69
CA SER A 9 -86.90 31.80 1.69
C SER A 9 -87.20 30.33 1.95
N VAL A 10 -86.16 29.49 2.02
CA VAL A 10 -86.21 28.24 2.80
C VAL A 10 -84.90 28.07 3.56
N SER A 11 -85.09 27.77 4.83
CA SER A 11 -84.18 27.63 5.95
C SER A 11 -83.04 26.63 5.79
N GLY A 12 -81.92 26.95 6.45
CA GLY A 12 -81.18 25.98 7.26
C GLY A 12 -79.85 25.47 6.70
N LYS A 13 -78.74 26.11 7.10
CA LYS A 13 -77.44 25.44 7.36
C LYS A 13 -76.74 26.10 8.56
N PRO A 14 -76.14 25.33 9.48
CA PRO A 14 -75.61 25.85 10.73
C PRO A 14 -74.30 26.61 10.52
N ALA A 15 -74.13 27.69 11.29
CA ALA A 15 -72.89 28.47 11.34
C ALA A 15 -71.81 27.70 12.13
N TRP A 16 -70.82 27.16 11.43
CA TRP A 16 -69.57 26.72 12.05
C TRP A 16 -68.69 27.95 12.30
N ARG A 17 -68.58 28.38 13.56
CA ARG A 17 -67.56 29.35 13.98
C ARG A 17 -66.20 28.64 14.01
N LEU A 18 -65.24 29.09 13.20
CA LEU A 18 -63.84 28.68 13.30
C LEU A 18 -63.22 29.24 14.59
N PRO A 19 -62.46 28.44 15.37
CA PRO A 19 -61.75 28.94 16.54
C PRO A 19 -60.54 29.79 16.14
N ALA A 20 -60.31 30.87 16.90
CA ALA A 20 -59.18 31.77 16.75
C ALA A 20 -57.88 31.11 17.25
N SER A 21 -57.11 30.52 16.34
CA SER A 21 -55.73 30.11 16.63
C SER A 21 -54.83 30.21 15.40
N PHE A 22 -54.56 31.45 14.95
CA PHE A 22 -53.60 31.75 13.89
C PHE A 22 -52.56 32.82 14.29
N HIS A 23 -52.18 32.90 15.57
CA HIS A 23 -51.10 33.80 16.02
C HIS A 23 -49.72 33.15 16.19
N HIS A 24 -49.59 31.81 16.18
CA HIS A 24 -48.30 31.13 16.40
C HIS A 24 -47.43 30.93 15.15
N LEU A 25 -47.95 31.11 13.94
CA LEU A 25 -47.18 30.91 12.69
C LEU A 25 -46.35 32.13 12.24
N ARG A 26 -46.55 33.31 12.84
CA ARG A 26 -45.69 34.49 12.56
C ARG A 26 -44.35 34.45 13.32
N ALA A 27 -44.30 33.81 14.49
CA ALA A 27 -43.09 33.75 15.32
C ALA A 27 -41.99 32.82 14.76
N LEU A 28 -42.37 31.80 13.98
CA LEU A 28 -41.40 30.89 13.35
C LEU A 28 -40.69 31.52 12.15
N ARG A 29 -41.33 32.49 11.45
CA ARG A 29 -40.75 33.12 10.27
C ARG A 29 -39.52 33.97 10.60
N GLY A 30 -39.50 34.67 11.75
CA GLY A 30 -38.38 35.52 12.17
C GLY A 30 -37.09 34.76 12.52
N ARG A 31 -37.20 33.55 13.10
CA ARG A 31 -36.03 32.72 13.47
C ARG A 31 -35.28 32.16 12.25
N TRP A 32 -35.96 31.94 11.12
CA TRP A 32 -35.35 31.49 9.87
C TRP A 32 -34.51 32.58 9.17
N TRP A 33 -34.86 33.86 9.32
CA TRP A 33 -34.07 34.97 8.78
C TRP A 33 -32.74 35.14 9.53
N ALA A 34 -32.73 34.95 10.85
CA ALA A 34 -31.51 34.96 11.64
C ALA A 34 -30.54 33.83 11.23
N TYR A 35 -31.04 32.61 11.03
CA TYR A 35 -30.21 31.48 10.56
C TYR A 35 -29.64 31.70 9.14
N ARG A 36 -30.42 32.27 8.22
CA ARG A 36 -29.90 32.64 6.88
C ARG A 36 -28.81 33.71 6.96
N TYR A 37 -28.95 34.68 7.86
CA TYR A 37 -27.97 35.74 8.04
C TYR A 37 -26.64 35.20 8.61
N TRP A 38 -26.71 34.31 9.61
CA TRP A 38 -25.53 33.63 10.16
C TRP A 38 -24.85 32.69 9.16
N LEU A 39 -25.62 31.97 8.33
CA LEU A 39 -25.08 31.14 7.24
C LEU A 39 -24.35 31.98 6.16
N LEU A 40 -24.91 33.13 5.81
CA LEU A 40 -24.30 34.04 4.82
C LEU A 40 -23.02 34.72 5.35
N LEU A 41 -22.91 34.93 6.67
CA LEU A 41 -21.70 35.46 7.31
C LEU A 41 -20.62 34.40 7.54
N ALA A 42 -20.99 33.13 7.78
CA ALA A 42 -20.04 32.05 7.99
C ALA A 42 -19.28 31.65 6.71
N LEU A 43 -19.93 31.74 5.54
CA LEU A 43 -19.38 31.32 4.26
C LEU A 43 -18.10 32.07 3.83
N PRO A 44 -18.02 33.42 3.90
CA PRO A 44 -16.79 34.15 3.57
C PRO A 44 -15.67 33.92 4.59
N VAL A 45 -15.99 33.67 5.87
CA VAL A 45 -14.98 33.36 6.90
C VAL A 45 -14.35 31.99 6.64
N VAL A 46 -15.15 30.99 6.25
CA VAL A 46 -14.64 29.68 5.84
C VAL A 46 -13.81 29.79 4.57
N ALA A 47 -14.27 30.54 3.56
CA ALA A 47 -13.56 30.75 2.31
C ALA A 47 -12.19 31.44 2.54
N LEU A 48 -12.15 32.47 3.40
CA LEU A 48 -10.93 33.16 3.78
C LEU A 48 -9.98 32.24 4.55
N GLY A 49 -10.50 31.44 5.48
CA GLY A 49 -9.71 30.43 6.21
C GLY A 49 -9.08 29.40 5.27
N THR A 50 -9.83 28.91 4.28
CA THR A 50 -9.28 28.00 3.26
C THR A 50 -8.24 28.67 2.36
N ALA A 51 -8.45 29.92 1.95
CA ALA A 51 -7.49 30.65 1.11
C ALA A 51 -6.18 30.93 1.84
N VAL A 52 -6.25 31.35 3.11
CA VAL A 52 -5.07 31.55 3.97
C VAL A 52 -4.37 30.22 4.24
N GLY A 53 -5.11 29.14 4.51
CA GLY A 53 -4.54 27.80 4.68
C GLY A 53 -3.81 27.29 3.44
N LEU A 54 -4.38 27.48 2.25
CA LEU A 54 -3.74 27.16 0.97
C LEU A 54 -2.48 28.00 0.73
N PHE A 55 -2.52 29.29 1.03
CA PHE A 55 -1.39 30.19 0.87
C PHE A 55 -0.23 29.85 1.84
N VAL A 56 -0.54 29.60 3.11
CA VAL A 56 0.48 29.15 4.07
C VAL A 56 1.06 27.80 3.65
N PHE A 57 0.22 26.87 3.16
CA PHE A 57 0.69 25.59 2.64
C PHE A 57 1.65 25.77 1.46
N THR A 58 1.29 26.57 0.44
CA THR A 58 2.15 26.80 -0.72
C THR A 58 3.45 27.51 -0.35
N VAL A 59 3.40 28.51 0.53
CA VAL A 59 4.59 29.27 0.97
C VAL A 59 5.51 28.41 1.84
N THR A 60 4.99 27.64 2.80
CA THR A 60 5.80 26.76 3.67
C THR A 60 6.36 25.53 2.95
N HIS A 61 5.70 25.06 1.89
CA HIS A 61 6.14 23.91 1.11
C HIS A 61 6.89 24.32 -0.18
N SER A 62 7.05 25.61 -0.46
CA SER A 62 7.80 26.11 -1.62
C SER A 62 9.29 25.70 -1.59
N GLY A 63 9.86 25.49 -0.40
CA GLY A 63 11.22 24.97 -0.21
C GLY A 63 11.42 23.48 -0.55
N THR A 64 10.36 22.75 -0.92
CA THR A 64 10.45 21.36 -1.40
C THR A 64 10.48 21.25 -2.93
N PHE A 65 10.42 22.37 -3.66
CA PHE A 65 10.41 22.38 -5.13
C PHE A 65 11.74 22.77 -5.80
N THR A 66 12.73 23.24 -5.04
CA THR A 66 14.06 23.57 -5.60
C THR A 66 15.16 23.18 -4.62
N GLY A 67 15.68 21.95 -4.74
CA GLY A 67 16.93 21.57 -4.08
C GLY A 67 16.95 20.21 -3.41
N SER A 68 16.81 19.12 -4.18
CA SER A 68 17.58 17.87 -4.01
C SER A 68 17.22 16.93 -5.15
N ALA A 69 18.06 16.93 -6.18
CA ALA A 69 18.01 15.97 -7.25
C ALA A 69 18.39 14.58 -6.74
N VAL A 70 17.41 13.77 -6.32
CA VAL A 70 17.34 12.30 -6.61
C VAL A 70 15.87 11.87 -6.62
N ALA A 71 15.11 12.38 -7.57
CA ALA A 71 13.92 11.68 -8.05
C ALA A 71 13.88 11.74 -9.58
N ALA A 72 14.97 11.27 -10.22
CA ALA A 72 14.82 10.67 -11.53
C ALA A 72 13.76 9.56 -11.36
N ARG A 73 12.56 9.93 -11.78
CA ARG A 73 11.37 9.14 -12.12
C ARG A 73 11.74 8.21 -13.30
N PRO A 74 10.80 7.55 -14.01
CA PRO A 74 9.47 7.02 -13.67
C PRO A 74 9.26 5.66 -14.40
N SER A 75 8.05 5.08 -14.34
CA SER A 75 7.52 4.47 -15.56
C SER A 75 6.03 4.74 -15.71
N ALA A 76 5.64 5.13 -16.92
CA ALA A 76 4.34 5.62 -17.30
C ALA A 76 3.28 4.49 -17.30
N SER A 77 2.70 4.17 -16.14
CA SER A 77 1.41 3.43 -16.04
C SER A 77 0.79 3.39 -14.64
N ALA A 78 1.18 4.25 -13.69
CA ALA A 78 0.57 4.23 -12.36
C ALA A 78 -0.67 5.13 -12.26
N ARG A 79 -1.87 4.57 -12.44
CA ARG A 79 -3.05 5.07 -11.70
C ARG A 79 -3.87 3.92 -11.08
N PRO A 80 -3.35 3.24 -10.03
CA PRO A 80 -4.18 2.40 -9.15
C PRO A 80 -5.25 3.19 -8.42
N PHE A 81 -4.98 4.46 -8.25
CA PHE A 81 -5.72 5.37 -7.43
C PHE A 81 -6.51 6.27 -8.35
N ALA A 82 -7.82 6.14 -8.29
CA ALA A 82 -8.75 6.98 -9.01
C ALA A 82 -9.70 7.66 -8.04
N TRP A 83 -10.20 8.83 -8.41
CA TRP A 83 -11.38 9.39 -7.77
C TRP A 83 -12.64 8.71 -8.35
N PRO A 84 -13.63 8.30 -7.53
CA PRO A 84 -13.63 8.34 -6.06
C PRO A 84 -12.59 7.36 -5.50
N LEU A 85 -11.84 7.76 -4.45
CA LEU A 85 -10.68 7.07 -3.84
C LEU A 85 -10.79 5.53 -3.83
N ARG A 86 -10.46 4.91 -4.96
CA ARG A 86 -10.64 3.48 -5.21
C ARG A 86 -9.35 2.91 -5.74
N LEU A 87 -9.04 1.72 -5.22
CA LEU A 87 -7.95 0.88 -5.68
C LEU A 87 -8.44 0.01 -6.84
N THR A 88 -7.96 0.28 -8.06
CA THR A 88 -8.43 -0.39 -9.29
C THR A 88 -7.58 -1.58 -9.71
N GLY A 89 -6.36 -1.68 -9.19
CA GLY A 89 -5.45 -2.78 -9.47
C GLY A 89 -4.51 -3.03 -8.29
N ARG A 90 -3.80 -4.16 -8.32
CA ARG A 90 -2.89 -4.55 -7.24
C ARG A 90 -1.83 -3.49 -7.01
N VAL A 91 -1.53 -3.21 -5.74
CA VAL A 91 -0.43 -2.32 -5.34
C VAL A 91 0.46 -3.02 -4.33
N ASN A 92 1.75 -3.01 -4.61
CA ASN A 92 2.79 -3.58 -3.75
C ASN A 92 3.62 -2.45 -3.13
N ILE A 93 3.78 -2.48 -1.80
CA ILE A 93 4.46 -1.45 -1.01
C ILE A 93 5.54 -2.11 -0.17
N LEU A 94 6.79 -1.70 -0.35
CA LEU A 94 7.90 -2.17 0.47
C LEU A 94 8.04 -1.30 1.73
N LEU A 95 7.81 -1.90 2.88
CA LEU A 95 8.11 -1.30 4.18
C LEU A 95 9.58 -1.56 4.53
N ILE A 96 10.32 -0.48 4.83
CA ILE A 96 11.73 -0.50 5.19
C ILE A 96 11.88 0.10 6.60
N GLY A 97 11.98 -0.77 7.60
CA GLY A 97 12.36 -0.40 8.95
C GLY A 97 13.87 -0.22 9.03
N VAL A 98 14.32 1.00 9.33
CA VAL A 98 15.75 1.33 9.45
C VAL A 98 16.12 1.48 10.92
N ASP A 99 17.19 0.84 11.35
CA ASP A 99 17.75 1.10 12.68
C ASP A 99 18.89 2.12 12.58
N VAL A 100 18.97 3.02 13.55
CA VAL A 100 20.08 3.94 13.68
C VAL A 100 21.20 3.22 14.40
N THR A 101 22.28 2.91 13.67
CA THR A 101 23.48 2.37 14.30
C THR A 101 24.16 3.47 15.10
N ILE A 102 24.15 3.34 16.42
CA ILE A 102 24.85 4.23 17.33
C ILE A 102 26.23 3.59 17.59
N SER A 103 27.32 4.33 17.36
CA SER A 103 28.67 3.86 17.66
C SER A 103 28.89 3.69 19.16
N GLU A 104 29.95 2.96 19.56
CA GLU A 104 30.38 2.85 20.96
C GLU A 104 30.62 4.22 21.64
N ARG A 105 30.85 5.28 20.83
CA ARG A 105 30.99 6.68 21.29
C ARG A 105 29.68 7.48 21.27
N ARG A 106 28.53 6.82 21.19
CA ARG A 106 27.18 7.43 21.09
C ARG A 106 27.00 8.36 19.89
N GLN A 107 27.76 8.16 18.82
CA GLN A 107 27.58 8.93 17.58
C GLN A 107 26.65 8.16 16.65
N VAL A 108 25.65 8.84 16.09
CA VAL A 108 24.81 8.27 15.03
C VAL A 108 25.70 8.03 13.82
N LEU A 109 25.95 6.77 13.48
CA LEU A 109 26.67 6.43 12.27
C LEU A 109 25.73 6.62 11.06
N PRO A 110 26.24 7.19 9.95
CA PRO A 110 25.44 7.37 8.74
C PRO A 110 25.10 6.03 8.04
N ILE A 111 25.71 4.92 8.47
CA ILE A 111 25.47 3.58 7.92
C ILE A 111 24.35 2.93 8.73
N SER A 112 23.12 3.12 8.28
CA SER A 112 21.97 2.40 8.79
C SER A 112 21.76 1.14 7.94
N ARG A 113 21.42 0.02 8.58
CA ARG A 113 20.93 -1.20 7.90
C ARG A 113 19.41 -1.27 8.03
N SER A 114 18.77 -1.91 7.06
CA SER A 114 17.35 -2.25 7.20
C SER A 114 17.22 -3.47 8.11
N ASP A 115 16.62 -3.31 9.28
CA ASP A 115 16.36 -4.42 10.21
C ASP A 115 14.98 -5.05 10.02
N THR A 116 14.11 -4.42 9.25
CA THR A 116 12.79 -4.96 8.90
C THR A 116 12.47 -4.67 7.45
N LEU A 117 12.23 -5.72 6.67
CA LEU A 117 11.75 -5.64 5.30
C LEU A 117 10.43 -6.39 5.22
N MET A 118 9.38 -5.71 4.79
CA MET A 118 8.08 -6.34 4.56
C MET A 118 7.47 -5.85 3.25
N LEU A 119 7.01 -6.77 2.42
CA LEU A 119 6.29 -6.43 1.20
C LEU A 119 4.79 -6.59 1.43
N LEU A 120 4.05 -5.49 1.35
CA LEU A 120 2.61 -5.46 1.47
C LEU A 120 1.99 -5.47 0.07
N SER A 121 1.00 -6.32 -0.19
CA SER A 121 0.20 -6.32 -1.42
C SER A 121 -1.27 -6.07 -1.11
N PHE A 122 -1.82 -5.03 -1.71
CA PHE A 122 -3.24 -4.70 -1.68
C PHE A 122 -3.88 -5.22 -2.95
N ASP A 123 -4.73 -6.25 -2.84
CA ASP A 123 -5.42 -6.89 -3.96
C ASP A 123 -6.91 -6.51 -3.97
N PRO A 124 -7.32 -5.53 -4.80
CA PRO A 124 -8.72 -5.15 -4.88
C PRO A 124 -9.60 -6.18 -5.60
N GLN A 125 -9.02 -7.09 -6.40
CA GLN A 125 -9.80 -8.10 -7.13
C GLN A 125 -10.23 -9.23 -6.21
N ARG A 126 -9.35 -9.65 -5.29
CA ARG A 126 -9.65 -10.68 -4.29
C ARG A 126 -10.09 -10.13 -2.94
N ALA A 127 -10.09 -8.81 -2.78
CA ALA A 127 -10.35 -8.11 -1.52
C ALA A 127 -9.44 -8.63 -0.40
N ARG A 128 -8.11 -8.62 -0.62
CA ARG A 128 -7.12 -9.12 0.35
C ARG A 128 -5.97 -8.14 0.56
N ILE A 129 -5.36 -8.24 1.75
CA ILE A 129 -4.08 -7.62 2.07
C ILE A 129 -3.10 -8.72 2.44
N ASN A 130 -2.00 -8.82 1.69
CA ASN A 130 -0.97 -9.81 1.92
C ASN A 130 0.28 -9.12 2.46
N VAL A 131 0.88 -9.65 3.53
CA VAL A 131 2.10 -9.12 4.14
C VAL A 131 3.15 -10.22 4.15
N LEU A 132 4.24 -10.02 3.41
CA LEU A 132 5.37 -10.94 3.36
C LEU A 132 6.57 -10.34 4.09
N SER A 133 6.94 -10.92 5.23
CA SER A 133 8.16 -10.57 5.94
C SER A 133 9.38 -11.19 5.25
N ILE A 134 10.40 -10.38 4.99
CA ILE A 134 11.66 -10.81 4.37
C ILE A 134 12.75 -10.77 5.45
N PRO A 135 13.29 -11.93 5.88
CA PRO A 135 14.38 -11.97 6.86
C PRO A 135 15.56 -11.13 6.40
N ARG A 136 16.09 -10.28 7.30
CA ARG A 136 17.16 -9.32 6.96
C ARG A 136 18.46 -9.99 6.47
N ASP A 137 18.69 -11.23 6.91
CA ASP A 137 19.89 -12.01 6.60
C ASP A 137 19.67 -12.93 5.38
N THR A 138 18.57 -12.76 4.64
CA THR A 138 18.30 -13.50 3.39
C THR A 138 19.44 -13.34 2.40
N PHE A 139 20.01 -14.46 1.96
CA PHE A 139 21.01 -14.50 0.91
C PHE A 139 20.38 -14.10 -0.43
N THR A 140 20.97 -13.10 -1.09
CA THR A 140 20.52 -12.65 -2.42
C THR A 140 21.67 -11.99 -3.19
N VAL A 141 21.50 -11.81 -4.49
CA VAL A 141 22.43 -11.05 -5.32
C VAL A 141 21.98 -9.59 -5.34
N ILE A 142 22.82 -8.71 -4.79
CA ILE A 142 22.59 -7.26 -4.81
C ILE A 142 23.11 -6.72 -6.13
N PRO A 143 22.27 -6.03 -6.94
CA PRO A 143 22.69 -5.49 -8.23
C PRO A 143 23.91 -4.58 -8.10
N ARG A 144 24.97 -4.88 -8.87
CA ARG A 144 26.28 -4.19 -8.87
C ARG A 144 27.17 -4.41 -7.63
N PHE A 145 26.70 -5.12 -6.60
CA PHE A 145 27.47 -5.40 -5.37
C PHE A 145 27.73 -6.89 -5.14
N GLY A 146 27.04 -7.78 -5.86
CA GLY A 146 27.26 -9.23 -5.77
C GLY A 146 26.44 -9.89 -4.65
N PRO A 147 26.74 -11.16 -4.31
CA PRO A 147 26.00 -11.91 -3.31
C PRO A 147 26.27 -11.41 -1.88
N ASP A 148 25.21 -11.08 -1.13
CA ASP A 148 25.27 -10.73 0.31
C ASP A 148 23.88 -10.90 0.96
N ARG A 149 23.74 -10.52 2.23
CA ARG A 149 22.47 -10.39 2.93
C ARG A 149 21.67 -9.23 2.35
N ILE A 150 20.37 -9.43 2.20
CA ILE A 150 19.48 -8.43 1.62
C ILE A 150 19.52 -7.08 2.34
N ASN A 151 19.78 -7.04 3.65
CA ASN A 151 19.90 -5.78 4.40
C ASN A 151 21.10 -4.92 4.00
N ALA A 152 22.14 -5.50 3.38
CA ALA A 152 23.29 -4.75 2.89
C ALA A 152 22.91 -3.86 1.69
N ALA A 153 21.85 -4.18 0.96
CA ALA A 153 21.36 -3.36 -0.16
C ALA A 153 21.00 -1.93 0.28
N TYR A 154 20.42 -1.79 1.48
CA TYR A 154 20.10 -0.48 2.03
C TYR A 154 21.36 0.30 2.41
N ALA A 155 22.33 -0.36 3.03
CA ALA A 155 23.61 0.28 3.38
C ALA A 155 24.40 0.71 2.13
N ALA A 156 24.33 -0.07 1.05
CA ALA A 156 25.06 0.17 -0.19
C ALA A 156 24.42 1.21 -1.11
N GLY A 157 23.08 1.28 -1.17
CA GLY A 157 22.38 2.12 -2.15
C GLY A 157 21.01 2.66 -1.70
N GLY A 158 20.73 2.61 -0.40
CA GLY A 158 19.52 3.15 0.21
C GLY A 158 18.24 2.48 -0.29
N PRO A 159 17.09 3.20 -0.21
CA PRO A 159 15.79 2.65 -0.62
C PRO A 159 15.75 2.16 -2.06
N ARG A 160 16.40 2.85 -3.00
CA ARG A 160 16.38 2.50 -4.43
C ARG A 160 16.98 1.12 -4.69
N LEU A 161 18.18 0.86 -4.15
CA LEU A 161 18.84 -0.44 -4.32
C LEU A 161 18.11 -1.55 -3.56
N THR A 162 17.55 -1.23 -2.39
CA THR A 162 16.75 -2.17 -1.60
C THR A 162 15.51 -2.62 -2.38
N ILE A 163 14.76 -1.67 -2.94
CA ILE A 163 13.60 -1.94 -3.80
C ILE A 163 14.01 -2.85 -4.94
N ARG A 164 15.08 -2.49 -5.66
CA ARG A 164 15.54 -3.28 -6.81
C ARG A 164 15.92 -4.71 -6.41
N THR A 165 16.63 -4.86 -5.30
CA THR A 165 17.05 -6.18 -4.80
C THR A 165 15.84 -7.04 -4.43
N VAL A 166 14.79 -6.45 -3.84
CA VAL A 166 13.53 -7.16 -3.54
C VAL A 166 12.77 -7.54 -4.81
N GLU A 167 12.71 -6.65 -5.81
CA GLU A 167 12.11 -6.94 -7.11
C GLU A 167 12.84 -8.06 -7.86
N ASP A 168 14.17 -8.07 -7.83
CA ASP A 168 14.98 -9.09 -8.48
C ASP A 168 14.87 -10.45 -7.75
N LEU A 169 14.77 -10.44 -6.42
CA LEU A 169 14.59 -11.62 -5.57
C LEU A 169 13.21 -12.28 -5.77
N LEU A 170 12.14 -11.49 -5.66
CA LEU A 170 10.77 -12.00 -5.67
C LEU A 170 10.14 -12.02 -7.07
N GLY A 171 10.75 -11.34 -8.04
CA GLY A 171 10.26 -11.21 -9.42
C GLY A 171 9.05 -10.28 -9.59
N VAL A 172 8.44 -9.80 -8.50
CA VAL A 172 7.25 -8.92 -8.51
C VAL A 172 7.60 -7.44 -8.37
N PRO A 173 6.83 -6.52 -8.99
CA PRO A 173 7.13 -5.09 -8.92
C PRO A 173 6.85 -4.52 -7.52
N VAL A 174 7.65 -3.56 -7.12
CA VAL A 174 7.44 -2.73 -5.92
C VAL A 174 7.03 -1.33 -6.40
N HIS A 175 5.75 -1.00 -6.19
CA HIS A 175 5.18 0.24 -6.71
C HIS A 175 5.51 1.44 -5.83
N TYR A 176 5.51 1.21 -4.51
CA TYR A 176 5.78 2.23 -3.51
C TYR A 176 6.67 1.68 -2.41
N TYR A 177 7.23 2.59 -1.61
CA TYR A 177 7.94 2.23 -0.39
C TYR A 177 7.55 3.15 0.76
N VAL A 178 7.72 2.66 1.97
CA VAL A 178 7.62 3.43 3.21
C VAL A 178 8.84 3.12 4.04
N LYS A 179 9.67 4.11 4.31
CA LYS A 179 10.81 4.01 5.21
C LYS A 179 10.49 4.72 6.52
N LEU A 180 10.79 4.06 7.62
CA LEU A 180 10.60 4.61 8.96
C LEU A 180 11.60 4.02 9.96
N GLY A 181 11.94 4.79 10.99
CA GLY A 181 12.74 4.32 12.13
C GLY A 181 11.86 3.96 13.35
N PRO A 182 12.47 3.38 14.40
CA PRO A 182 11.78 2.99 15.64
C PRO A 182 10.94 4.11 16.28
N ALA A 183 11.53 5.30 16.46
CA ALA A 183 10.82 6.43 17.07
C ALA A 183 9.65 6.93 16.20
N SER A 184 9.82 6.91 14.88
CA SER A 184 8.75 7.24 13.93
C SER A 184 7.58 6.27 14.04
N PHE A 185 7.87 4.97 14.14
CA PHE A 185 6.84 3.95 14.33
C PHE A 185 6.05 4.19 15.61
N GLY A 186 6.73 4.43 16.74
CA GLY A 186 6.08 4.72 18.01
C GLY A 186 5.11 5.90 17.91
N ARG A 187 5.54 7.01 17.31
CA ARG A 187 4.66 8.20 17.12
C ARG A 187 3.45 7.92 16.24
N ILE A 188 3.58 7.06 15.22
CA ILE A 188 2.46 6.66 14.37
C ILE A 188 1.45 5.83 15.18
N VAL A 189 1.93 4.89 16.01
CA VAL A 189 1.09 4.11 16.93
C VAL A 189 0.36 5.00 17.93
N ASP A 190 1.05 5.97 18.54
CA ASP A 190 0.43 6.92 19.47
C ASP A 190 -0.60 7.82 18.78
N ALA A 191 -0.36 8.20 17.51
CA ALA A 191 -1.34 8.96 16.72
C ALA A 191 -2.62 8.15 16.43
N MET A 192 -2.55 6.82 16.43
CA MET A 192 -3.71 5.93 16.39
C MET A 192 -4.37 5.74 17.77
N GLY A 193 -3.79 6.30 18.84
CA GLY A 193 -4.24 6.10 20.21
C GLY A 193 -3.83 4.74 20.80
N GLY A 194 -2.72 4.16 20.31
CA GLY A 194 -2.22 2.86 20.72
C GLY A 194 -2.79 1.69 19.91
N VAL A 195 -2.26 0.49 20.18
CA VAL A 195 -2.66 -0.78 19.54
C VAL A 195 -2.92 -1.85 20.58
N GLU A 196 -4.01 -2.58 20.43
CA GLU A 196 -4.38 -3.65 21.36
C GLU A 196 -3.65 -4.94 20.97
N VAL A 197 -2.85 -5.47 21.89
CA VAL A 197 -2.05 -6.69 21.69
C VAL A 197 -2.30 -7.64 22.86
N ASP A 198 -2.44 -8.92 22.55
CA ASP A 198 -2.45 -9.98 23.56
C ASP A 198 -1.02 -10.45 23.81
N VAL A 199 -0.43 -10.02 24.91
CA VAL A 199 0.96 -10.31 25.24
C VAL A 199 1.06 -11.72 25.80
N GLU A 200 1.82 -12.57 25.11
CA GLU A 200 1.84 -14.02 25.32
C GLU A 200 2.33 -14.43 26.73
N LYS A 201 3.24 -13.63 27.30
CA LYS A 201 3.89 -13.86 28.59
C LYS A 201 4.43 -12.56 29.17
N ASP A 202 4.76 -12.57 30.46
CA ASP A 202 5.48 -11.45 31.06
C ASP A 202 6.84 -11.27 30.36
N MET A 203 7.10 -10.05 29.90
CA MET A 203 8.34 -9.67 29.23
C MET A 203 9.01 -8.60 30.08
N ALA A 204 10.11 -8.97 30.72
CA ALA A 204 10.96 -8.06 31.47
C ALA A 204 12.38 -8.17 30.93
N TYR A 205 12.94 -7.08 30.44
CA TYR A 205 14.33 -7.02 29.98
C TYR A 205 14.86 -5.60 30.12
N THR A 206 16.06 -5.46 30.65
CA THR A 206 16.71 -4.15 30.77
C THR A 206 18.13 -4.27 30.25
N ASP A 207 18.44 -3.44 29.26
CA ASP A 207 19.78 -3.28 28.70
C ASP A 207 20.18 -1.81 28.83
N TRP A 208 21.03 -1.54 29.81
CA TRP A 208 21.54 -0.22 30.11
C TRP A 208 22.48 0.32 29.03
N TRP A 209 23.16 -0.56 28.28
CA TRP A 209 24.05 -0.15 27.19
C TRP A 209 23.27 0.24 25.94
N ALA A 210 22.19 -0.48 25.64
CA ALA A 210 21.29 -0.17 24.53
C ALA A 210 20.16 0.81 24.88
N ASN A 211 20.10 1.28 26.14
CA ASN A 211 19.00 2.09 26.69
C ASN A 211 17.61 1.48 26.39
N LEU A 212 17.49 0.16 26.55
CA LEU A 212 16.28 -0.60 26.25
C LEU A 212 15.69 -1.12 27.56
N TYR A 213 14.51 -0.60 27.91
CA TYR A 213 13.71 -1.09 29.02
C TYR A 213 12.43 -1.71 28.47
N ILE A 214 12.16 -2.95 28.83
CA ILE A 214 10.97 -3.71 28.47
C ILE A 214 10.33 -4.18 29.77
N ASP A 215 9.07 -3.79 29.99
CA ASP A 215 8.22 -4.31 31.08
C ASP A 215 6.78 -4.37 30.57
N LEU A 216 6.40 -5.55 30.10
CA LEU A 216 5.06 -5.85 29.60
C LEU A 216 4.52 -7.05 30.36
N LYS A 217 3.28 -6.94 30.86
CA LYS A 217 2.60 -8.05 31.51
C LYS A 217 1.83 -8.89 30.50
N LYS A 218 1.70 -10.17 30.80
CA LYS A 218 0.89 -11.12 30.05
C LYS A 218 -0.58 -10.64 29.97
N GLY A 219 -1.19 -10.86 28.83
CA GLY A 219 -2.61 -10.65 28.56
C GLY A 219 -2.88 -9.49 27.62
N ARG A 220 -4.17 -9.23 27.40
CA ARG A 220 -4.63 -8.20 26.48
C ARG A 220 -4.42 -6.81 27.06
N GLN A 221 -3.65 -5.99 26.35
CA GLN A 221 -3.35 -4.62 26.77
C GLN A 221 -3.28 -3.67 25.56
N LEU A 222 -3.67 -2.42 25.81
CA LEU A 222 -3.51 -1.33 24.85
C LEU A 222 -2.09 -0.79 24.99
N LEU A 223 -1.24 -1.11 24.01
CA LEU A 223 0.14 -0.67 23.97
C LEU A 223 0.26 0.73 23.36
N SER A 224 0.99 1.60 24.05
CA SER A 224 1.53 2.83 23.44
C SER A 224 2.58 2.51 22.37
N GLY A 225 3.03 3.53 21.63
CA GLY A 225 4.08 3.39 20.63
C GLY A 225 5.37 2.82 21.20
N ASP A 226 5.79 3.28 22.37
CA ASP A 226 6.99 2.78 23.05
C ASP A 226 6.79 1.33 23.50
N GLN A 227 5.64 0.99 24.08
CA GLN A 227 5.34 -0.38 24.50
C GLN A 227 5.23 -1.35 23.31
N ALA A 228 4.66 -0.91 22.19
CA ALA A 228 4.62 -1.70 20.96
C ALA A 228 6.03 -1.97 20.42
N MET A 229 6.92 -0.97 20.47
CA MET A 229 8.33 -1.15 20.12
C MET A 229 9.05 -2.11 21.07
N GLN A 230 8.79 -2.04 22.38
CA GLN A 230 9.31 -3.00 23.35
C GLN A 230 8.88 -4.44 23.01
N TYR A 231 7.59 -4.62 22.71
CA TYR A 231 7.03 -5.92 22.33
C TYR A 231 7.70 -6.51 21.08
N MET A 232 7.89 -5.69 20.04
CA MET A 232 8.53 -6.11 18.78
C MET A 232 10.03 -6.37 18.91
N ARG A 233 10.70 -5.80 19.92
CA ARG A 233 12.16 -5.94 20.12
C ARG A 233 12.53 -7.01 21.13
N PHE A 234 11.58 -7.57 21.87
CA PHE A 234 11.85 -8.62 22.85
C PHE A 234 12.51 -9.84 22.17
N ARG A 235 13.61 -10.35 22.74
CA ARG A 235 14.34 -11.53 22.22
C ARG A 235 14.80 -12.45 23.34
N HIS A 236 14.48 -12.11 24.59
CA HIS A 236 14.96 -12.80 25.76
C HIS A 236 14.05 -13.99 26.07
N ASP A 237 13.88 -14.85 25.07
CA ASP A 237 13.13 -16.10 25.14
C ASP A 237 13.73 -17.17 24.23
N ASP A 238 13.32 -18.41 24.47
CA ASP A 238 13.81 -19.61 23.77
C ASP A 238 13.49 -19.60 22.25
N GLU A 239 12.67 -18.66 21.79
CA GLU A 239 12.23 -18.54 20.39
C GLU A 239 13.10 -17.59 19.55
N GLY A 240 13.99 -16.82 20.19
CA GLY A 240 14.94 -15.93 19.52
C GLY A 240 14.34 -15.07 18.41
N ASP A 241 14.85 -15.23 17.18
CA ASP A 241 14.44 -14.43 16.02
C ASP A 241 13.07 -14.87 15.45
N ILE A 242 12.66 -16.13 15.66
CA ILE A 242 11.35 -16.63 15.22
C ILE A 242 10.24 -15.97 16.05
N GLY A 243 10.40 -15.92 17.37
CA GLY A 243 9.48 -15.22 18.27
C GLY A 243 9.37 -13.73 17.94
N ARG A 244 10.51 -13.11 17.58
CA ARG A 244 10.53 -11.70 17.13
C ARG A 244 9.68 -11.47 15.89
N VAL A 245 9.82 -12.29 14.85
CA VAL A 245 9.02 -12.16 13.62
C VAL A 245 7.53 -12.31 13.91
N ARG A 246 7.15 -13.31 14.74
CA ARG A 246 5.76 -13.51 15.16
C ARG A 246 5.19 -12.27 15.86
N ARG A 247 5.93 -11.68 16.80
CA ARG A 247 5.48 -10.48 17.53
C ARG A 247 5.37 -9.26 16.64
N GLN A 248 6.26 -9.10 15.65
CA GLN A 248 6.11 -8.07 14.62
C GLN A 248 4.80 -8.27 13.83
N GLN A 249 4.52 -9.49 13.37
CA GLN A 249 3.27 -9.80 12.66
C GLN A 249 2.03 -9.50 13.51
N GLN A 250 2.04 -9.85 14.80
CA GLN A 250 0.93 -9.52 15.71
C GLN A 250 0.69 -8.02 15.84
N VAL A 251 1.75 -7.22 15.93
CA VAL A 251 1.60 -5.76 15.96
C VAL A 251 1.04 -5.22 14.63
N PHE A 252 1.44 -5.76 13.48
CA PHE A 252 0.84 -5.38 12.19
C PHE A 252 -0.65 -5.73 12.12
N LEU A 253 -1.05 -6.91 12.61
CA LEU A 253 -2.45 -7.30 12.71
C LEU A 253 -3.22 -6.38 13.66
N ALA A 254 -2.64 -6.01 14.80
CA ALA A 254 -3.23 -5.06 15.74
C ALA A 254 -3.39 -3.66 15.13
N ILE A 255 -2.41 -3.17 14.36
CA ILE A 255 -2.51 -1.93 13.59
C ILE A 255 -3.66 -2.01 12.58
N ALA A 256 -3.75 -3.10 11.82
CA ALA A 256 -4.81 -3.29 10.84
C ALA A 256 -6.20 -3.32 11.49
N GLN A 257 -6.34 -3.98 12.63
CA GLN A 257 -7.56 -3.95 13.43
C GLN A 257 -7.87 -2.55 13.96
N ARG A 258 -6.84 -1.81 14.40
CA ARG A 258 -6.99 -0.45 14.89
C ARG A 258 -7.50 0.48 13.80
N ILE A 259 -6.94 0.40 12.59
CA ILE A 259 -7.36 1.17 11.40
C ILE A 259 -8.86 1.02 11.11
N LYS A 260 -9.44 -0.15 11.38
CA LYS A 260 -10.85 -0.46 11.16
C LYS A 260 -11.80 0.12 12.23
N SER A 261 -11.27 0.55 13.37
CA SER A 261 -12.12 1.02 14.48
C SER A 261 -12.80 2.36 14.13
N PRO A 262 -14.04 2.60 14.59
CA PRO A 262 -14.74 3.88 14.34
C PRO A 262 -13.97 5.12 14.83
N ALA A 263 -13.17 4.95 15.88
CA ALA A 263 -12.29 6.01 16.41
C ALA A 263 -11.29 6.53 15.37
N MET A 264 -10.91 5.71 14.38
CA MET A 264 -9.99 6.11 13.34
C MET A 264 -10.55 7.15 12.39
N ILE A 265 -11.88 7.27 12.27
CA ILE A 265 -12.49 8.36 11.50
C ILE A 265 -12.06 9.71 12.09
N LEU A 266 -12.11 9.83 13.42
CA LEU A 266 -11.73 11.06 14.15
C LEU A 266 -10.21 11.26 14.21
N LEU A 267 -9.44 10.18 14.38
CA LEU A 267 -7.97 10.24 14.46
C LEU A 267 -7.29 10.36 13.10
N SER A 268 -8.01 10.16 11.99
CA SER A 268 -7.44 10.13 10.64
C SER A 268 -6.61 11.35 10.25
N PRO A 269 -6.96 12.62 10.61
CA PRO A 269 -6.12 13.76 10.25
C PRO A 269 -4.81 13.76 11.03
N ARG A 270 -4.85 13.44 12.32
CA ARG A 270 -3.66 13.36 13.19
C ARG A 270 -2.75 12.22 12.77
N LEU A 271 -3.31 11.06 12.46
CA LEU A 271 -2.57 9.90 11.95
C LEU A 271 -1.87 10.24 10.63
N LEU A 272 -2.60 10.84 9.68
CA LEU A 272 -2.04 11.21 8.39
C LEU A 272 -0.89 12.19 8.54
N GLN A 273 -1.05 13.21 9.39
CA GLN A 273 0.01 14.17 9.69
C GLN A 273 1.24 13.47 10.30
N ALA A 274 1.05 12.63 11.31
CA ALA A 274 2.13 11.87 11.95
C ALA A 274 2.85 10.96 10.95
N PHE A 275 2.10 10.29 10.07
CA PHE A 275 2.67 9.43 9.04
C PHE A 275 3.53 10.22 8.05
N VAL A 276 3.02 11.34 7.53
CA VAL A 276 3.76 12.19 6.58
C VAL A 276 5.01 12.81 7.23
N GLN A 277 4.93 13.22 8.49
CA GLN A 277 6.05 13.85 9.20
C GLN A 277 7.13 12.86 9.65
N HIS A 278 6.80 11.58 9.81
CA HIS A 278 7.69 10.59 10.41
C HIS A 278 8.10 9.46 9.47
N THR A 279 7.64 9.46 8.22
CA THR A 279 8.05 8.48 7.21
C THR A 279 8.68 9.14 5.99
N GLN A 280 9.51 8.38 5.28
CA GLN A 280 9.97 8.73 3.94
C GLN A 280 9.28 7.80 2.94
N THR A 281 8.49 8.35 2.02
CA THR A 281 7.70 7.56 1.06
C THR A 281 7.55 8.29 -0.27
N ASN A 282 7.25 7.55 -1.34
CA ASN A 282 6.81 8.07 -2.62
C ASN A 282 5.28 8.04 -2.80
N LEU A 283 4.52 7.70 -1.75
CA LEU A 283 3.06 7.80 -1.73
C LEU A 283 2.62 9.25 -1.54
N SER A 284 1.64 9.68 -2.34
CA SER A 284 0.91 10.92 -2.12
C SER A 284 -0.19 10.73 -1.07
N VAL A 285 -0.68 11.85 -0.54
CA VAL A 285 -1.73 11.87 0.49
C VAL A 285 -3.01 11.15 0.03
N SER A 286 -3.45 11.34 -1.23
CA SER A 286 -4.64 10.68 -1.76
C SER A 286 -4.47 9.16 -1.85
N GLU A 287 -3.27 8.68 -2.16
CA GLU A 287 -2.93 7.26 -2.21
C GLU A 287 -2.96 6.66 -0.80
N LEU A 288 -2.38 7.35 0.19
CA LEU A 288 -2.46 6.94 1.60
C LEU A 288 -3.90 6.82 2.09
N ILE A 289 -4.75 7.81 1.78
CA ILE A 289 -6.18 7.75 2.15
C ILE A 289 -6.86 6.59 1.43
N THR A 290 -6.60 6.37 0.14
CA THR A 290 -7.21 5.28 -0.62
C THR A 290 -6.85 3.91 -0.02
N LEU A 291 -5.58 3.70 0.33
CA LEU A 291 -5.11 2.48 0.99
C LEU A 291 -5.71 2.32 2.38
N GLY A 292 -5.81 3.41 3.15
CA GLY A 292 -6.47 3.41 4.46
C GLY A 292 -7.95 3.05 4.39
N VAL A 293 -8.68 3.61 3.42
CA VAL A 293 -10.11 3.27 3.16
C VAL A 293 -10.25 1.82 2.72
N PHE A 294 -9.35 1.32 1.87
CA PHE A 294 -9.33 -0.07 1.47
C PHE A 294 -9.12 -0.99 2.69
N ALA A 295 -8.08 -0.74 3.48
CA ALA A 295 -7.76 -1.52 4.68
C ALA A 295 -8.88 -1.50 5.73
N ALA A 296 -9.51 -0.34 5.95
CA ALA A 296 -10.62 -0.21 6.90
C ALA A 296 -11.86 -1.06 6.53
N ARG A 297 -12.00 -1.46 5.26
CA ARG A 297 -13.12 -2.30 4.78
C ARG A 297 -12.83 -3.81 4.82
N MET A 298 -11.57 -4.21 5.01
CA MET A 298 -11.19 -5.63 4.99
C MET A 298 -11.56 -6.32 6.29
N HIS A 299 -11.99 -7.58 6.23
CA HIS A 299 -12.10 -8.41 7.42
C HIS A 299 -10.70 -8.87 7.86
N THR A 300 -10.55 -9.24 9.14
CA THR A 300 -9.25 -9.71 9.65
C THR A 300 -8.81 -11.00 8.94
N ALA A 301 -9.77 -11.84 8.52
CA ALA A 301 -9.52 -13.04 7.74
C ALA A 301 -9.01 -12.76 6.32
N ASP A 302 -9.18 -11.54 5.81
CA ASP A 302 -8.68 -11.13 4.48
C ASP A 302 -7.24 -10.59 4.54
N ILE A 303 -6.65 -10.56 5.74
CA ILE A 303 -5.27 -10.13 5.97
C ILE A 303 -4.41 -11.37 6.19
N HIS A 304 -3.59 -11.68 5.20
CA HIS A 304 -2.71 -12.84 5.22
C HIS A 304 -1.28 -12.38 5.49
N THR A 305 -0.60 -13.10 6.35
CA THR A 305 0.80 -12.82 6.69
C THR A 305 1.64 -14.06 6.47
N ALA A 306 2.83 -13.90 5.90
CA ALA A 306 3.79 -14.97 5.71
C ALA A 306 5.21 -14.45 5.97
N THR A 307 6.14 -15.37 6.21
CA THR A 307 7.57 -15.09 6.22
C THR A 307 8.20 -15.81 5.05
N LEU A 308 9.18 -15.18 4.40
CA LEU A 308 9.91 -15.80 3.31
C LEU A 308 10.56 -17.11 3.81
N PRO A 309 10.24 -18.26 3.21
CA PRO A 309 10.63 -19.56 3.73
C PRO A 309 12.11 -19.79 3.43
N GLY A 310 12.84 -20.29 4.42
CA GLY A 310 14.25 -20.57 4.29
C GLY A 310 14.86 -21.15 5.54
N GLU A 311 16.06 -21.68 5.39
CA GLU A 311 16.87 -22.27 6.46
C GLU A 311 17.91 -21.26 6.93
N ALA A 312 17.97 -21.07 8.25
CA ALA A 312 18.97 -20.20 8.86
C ALA A 312 20.33 -20.92 8.91
N GLY A 313 21.30 -20.42 8.16
CA GLY A 313 22.71 -20.75 8.30
C GLY A 313 23.42 -19.83 9.31
N PRO A 314 24.75 -19.98 9.46
CA PRO A 314 25.52 -19.19 10.45
C PRO A 314 25.51 -17.68 10.21
N ILE A 315 25.40 -17.26 8.94
CA ILE A 315 25.47 -15.85 8.52
C ILE A 315 24.27 -15.46 7.65
N TYR A 316 23.71 -16.39 6.90
CA TYR A 316 22.67 -16.16 5.90
C TYR A 316 21.43 -16.99 6.16
N VAL A 317 20.29 -16.52 5.69
CA VAL A 317 19.08 -17.33 5.48
C VAL A 317 19.05 -17.76 4.01
N TYR A 318 19.09 -19.06 3.76
CA TYR A 318 18.99 -19.65 2.41
C TYR A 318 17.54 -20.00 2.13
N LEU A 319 17.00 -19.48 1.02
CA LEU A 319 15.58 -19.60 0.73
C LEU A 319 15.20 -20.97 0.18
N ASP A 320 14.03 -21.46 0.58
CA ASP A 320 13.36 -22.53 -0.17
C ASP A 320 12.69 -21.90 -1.39
N GLU A 321 13.33 -22.04 -2.55
CA GLU A 321 12.81 -21.43 -3.78
C GLU A 321 11.44 -21.97 -4.20
N ALA A 322 11.13 -23.24 -3.91
CA ALA A 322 9.86 -23.84 -4.30
C ALA A 322 8.72 -23.26 -3.46
N GLN A 323 8.90 -23.18 -2.14
CA GLN A 323 7.93 -22.54 -1.25
C GLN A 323 7.86 -21.03 -1.49
N MET A 324 8.98 -20.37 -1.77
CA MET A 324 8.98 -18.95 -2.16
C MET A 324 8.12 -18.72 -3.40
N ARG A 325 8.29 -19.51 -4.46
CA ARG A 325 7.47 -19.41 -5.68
C ARG A 325 5.99 -19.60 -5.40
N GLN A 326 5.63 -20.55 -4.53
CA GLN A 326 4.24 -20.77 -4.11
C GLN A 326 3.66 -19.54 -3.41
N ILE A 327 4.36 -19.02 -2.40
CA ILE A 327 3.95 -17.83 -1.65
C ILE A 327 3.85 -16.61 -2.56
N VAL A 328 4.82 -16.39 -3.45
CA VAL A 328 4.80 -15.27 -4.39
C VAL A 328 3.62 -15.37 -5.36
N ALA A 329 3.38 -16.55 -5.92
CA ALA A 329 2.26 -16.79 -6.83
C ALA A 329 0.93 -16.47 -6.15
N GLU A 330 0.70 -17.03 -4.95
CA GLU A 330 -0.57 -16.86 -4.25
C GLU A 330 -0.77 -15.44 -3.73
N MET A 331 0.23 -14.87 -3.06
CA MET A 331 0.09 -13.57 -2.38
C MET A 331 0.24 -12.37 -3.32
N PHE A 332 1.01 -12.48 -4.40
CA PHE A 332 1.38 -11.32 -5.23
C PHE A 332 0.93 -11.43 -6.68
N LEU A 333 0.60 -12.62 -7.17
CA LEU A 333 -0.04 -12.82 -8.49
C LEU A 333 -1.51 -13.21 -8.34
N GLY A 334 -1.89 -13.76 -7.18
CA GLY A 334 -3.24 -14.26 -6.90
C GLY A 334 -3.57 -15.57 -7.61
N VAL A 335 -2.58 -16.27 -8.15
CA VAL A 335 -2.76 -17.56 -8.84
C VAL A 335 -1.95 -18.62 -8.11
N ASN A 336 -2.40 -19.87 -8.12
CA ASN A 336 -1.64 -20.94 -7.48
C ASN A 336 -0.46 -21.38 -8.38
N SER A 337 0.55 -21.99 -7.77
CA SER A 337 1.78 -22.40 -8.46
C SER A 337 1.56 -23.46 -9.56
N GLN A 338 0.58 -24.35 -9.40
CA GLN A 338 0.26 -25.40 -10.36
C GLN A 338 -0.37 -24.81 -11.62
N THR A 339 -1.21 -23.79 -11.47
CA THR A 339 -1.77 -23.00 -12.59
C THR A 339 -0.65 -22.30 -13.35
N LEU A 340 0.34 -21.71 -12.67
CA LEU A 340 1.49 -21.11 -13.33
C LEU A 340 2.29 -22.13 -14.16
N ALA A 341 2.63 -23.27 -13.55
CA ALA A 341 3.43 -24.32 -14.19
C ALA A 341 2.71 -25.00 -15.37
N SER A 342 1.37 -25.07 -15.33
CA SER A 342 0.55 -25.66 -16.39
C SER A 342 0.14 -24.66 -17.49
N THR A 343 0.32 -23.35 -17.28
CA THR A 343 0.02 -22.34 -18.29
C THR A 343 1.19 -22.20 -19.26
N ALA A 344 0.98 -22.61 -20.52
CA ALA A 344 1.91 -22.38 -21.61
C ALA A 344 1.90 -20.91 -22.02
N VAL A 345 3.03 -20.22 -21.83
CA VAL A 345 3.19 -18.81 -22.17
C VAL A 345 4.13 -18.66 -23.36
N GLU A 346 3.69 -17.89 -24.35
CA GLU A 346 4.50 -17.44 -25.46
C GLU A 346 4.90 -15.97 -25.27
N VAL A 347 6.13 -15.62 -25.64
CA VAL A 347 6.60 -14.23 -25.62
C VAL A 347 7.08 -13.80 -27.01
N LEU A 348 6.40 -12.83 -27.61
CA LEU A 348 6.72 -12.26 -28.91
C LEU A 348 7.40 -10.90 -28.74
N ASN A 349 8.46 -10.65 -29.51
CA ASN A 349 9.17 -9.38 -29.50
C ASN A 349 8.67 -8.45 -30.61
N ALA A 350 7.81 -7.50 -30.26
CA ALA A 350 7.36 -6.40 -31.10
C ALA A 350 8.03 -5.05 -30.75
N SER A 351 9.03 -5.05 -29.86
CA SER A 351 9.64 -3.81 -29.34
C SER A 351 10.70 -3.22 -30.27
N GLY A 352 11.28 -4.03 -31.16
CA GLY A 352 12.47 -3.67 -31.95
C GLY A 352 13.78 -3.71 -31.15
N VAL A 353 13.75 -4.04 -29.85
CA VAL A 353 14.95 -4.19 -29.01
C VAL A 353 15.37 -5.67 -28.97
N PRO A 354 16.57 -6.03 -29.47
CA PRO A 354 17.08 -7.39 -29.38
C PRO A 354 17.16 -7.89 -27.94
N GLY A 355 16.70 -9.12 -27.70
CA GLY A 355 16.80 -9.78 -26.39
C GLY A 355 15.71 -9.44 -25.37
N LEU A 356 14.89 -8.39 -25.58
CA LEU A 356 13.89 -7.98 -24.60
C LEU A 356 12.86 -9.08 -24.29
N ALA A 357 12.33 -9.75 -25.31
CA ALA A 357 11.41 -10.88 -25.10
C ALA A 357 12.07 -12.05 -24.34
N ARG A 358 13.36 -12.32 -24.56
CA ARG A 358 14.10 -13.36 -23.85
C ARG A 358 14.31 -13.00 -22.38
N GLN A 359 14.63 -11.73 -22.09
CA GLN A 359 14.74 -11.24 -20.72
C GLN A 359 13.39 -11.31 -19.99
N THR A 360 12.29 -10.94 -20.66
CA THR A 360 10.93 -11.09 -20.12
C THR A 360 10.61 -12.56 -19.85
N ALA A 361 10.88 -13.45 -20.80
CA ALA A 361 10.68 -14.89 -20.63
C ALA A 361 11.44 -15.44 -19.41
N GLN A 362 12.74 -15.13 -19.27
CA GLN A 362 13.54 -15.56 -18.12
C GLN A 362 13.00 -15.05 -16.78
N ARG A 363 12.44 -13.83 -16.74
CA ARG A 363 11.78 -13.31 -15.54
C ARG A 363 10.52 -14.11 -15.19
N LEU A 364 9.73 -14.47 -16.20
CA LEU A 364 8.52 -15.28 -16.03
C LEU A 364 8.85 -16.73 -15.63
N GLU A 365 9.90 -17.33 -16.20
CA GLU A 365 10.38 -18.66 -15.82
C GLU A 365 10.77 -18.72 -14.34
N ARG A 366 11.49 -17.71 -13.84
CA ARG A 366 11.85 -17.62 -12.40
C ARG A 366 10.63 -17.55 -11.47
N LEU A 367 9.52 -16.99 -11.96
CA LEU A 367 8.24 -16.96 -11.25
C LEU A 367 7.45 -18.29 -11.36
N GLY A 368 7.91 -19.23 -12.19
CA GLY A 368 7.30 -20.55 -12.37
C GLY A 368 6.37 -20.67 -13.59
N PHE A 369 6.34 -19.70 -14.49
CA PHE A 369 5.61 -19.83 -15.76
C PHE A 369 6.33 -20.78 -16.73
N ARG A 370 5.56 -21.56 -17.49
CA ARG A 370 6.10 -22.42 -18.54
C ARG A 370 6.20 -21.65 -19.86
N ILE A 371 7.39 -21.19 -20.21
CA ILE A 371 7.63 -20.56 -21.51
C ILE A 371 7.77 -21.63 -22.59
N VAL A 372 6.89 -21.59 -23.59
CA VAL A 372 6.90 -22.57 -24.69
C VAL A 372 7.56 -22.01 -25.96
N ARG A 373 7.59 -20.68 -26.13
CA ARG A 373 8.10 -20.04 -27.33
C ARG A 373 8.54 -18.60 -27.06
N VAL A 374 9.68 -18.22 -27.65
CA VAL A 374 10.19 -16.83 -27.65
C VAL A 374 10.64 -16.47 -29.06
N GLU A 375 9.91 -15.57 -29.71
CA GLU A 375 10.10 -15.25 -31.14
C GLU A 375 10.02 -13.74 -31.41
N ALA A 376 10.43 -13.32 -32.62
CA ALA A 376 10.17 -11.97 -33.10
C ALA A 376 8.71 -11.87 -33.59
N ALA A 377 8.04 -10.76 -33.29
CA ALA A 377 6.72 -10.48 -33.84
C ALA A 377 6.84 -10.04 -35.31
N ALA A 378 5.79 -10.29 -36.10
CA ALA A 378 5.74 -9.89 -37.51
C ALA A 378 5.75 -8.36 -37.70
N GLN A 379 5.24 -7.62 -36.72
CA GLN A 379 5.16 -6.16 -36.74
C GLN A 379 5.62 -5.58 -35.40
N LEU A 380 6.16 -4.36 -35.46
CA LEU A 380 6.48 -3.59 -34.25
C LEU A 380 5.19 -3.08 -33.61
N ALA A 381 5.20 -2.98 -32.28
CA ALA A 381 4.11 -2.45 -31.48
C ALA A 381 4.63 -1.35 -30.55
N GLN A 382 3.76 -0.38 -30.24
CA GLN A 382 4.05 0.65 -29.25
C GLN A 382 3.68 0.21 -27.83
N THR A 383 2.63 -0.61 -27.70
CA THR A 383 2.06 -1.01 -26.41
C THR A 383 2.14 -2.52 -26.24
N THR A 384 2.63 -2.94 -25.07
CA THR A 384 2.74 -4.35 -24.72
C THR A 384 1.35 -4.85 -24.39
N THR A 385 0.98 -6.02 -24.90
CA THR A 385 -0.35 -6.60 -24.72
C THR A 385 -0.23 -8.04 -24.21
N VAL A 386 -1.16 -8.44 -23.34
CA VAL A 386 -1.32 -9.83 -22.91
C VAL A 386 -2.58 -10.37 -23.57
N ILE A 387 -2.44 -11.45 -24.33
CA ILE A 387 -3.52 -12.06 -25.09
C ILE A 387 -3.85 -13.42 -24.48
N ASP A 388 -5.07 -13.58 -24.00
CA ASP A 388 -5.62 -14.84 -23.53
C ASP A 388 -6.11 -15.66 -24.72
N ARG A 389 -5.49 -16.82 -24.95
CA ARG A 389 -5.80 -17.71 -26.09
C ARG A 389 -6.79 -18.82 -25.74
N THR A 390 -6.89 -19.16 -24.45
CA THR A 390 -7.58 -20.39 -23.98
C THR A 390 -8.67 -20.12 -22.94
N GLY A 391 -8.84 -18.87 -22.51
CA GLY A 391 -9.85 -18.49 -21.53
C GLY A 391 -9.36 -18.61 -20.09
N ARG A 392 -8.11 -18.18 -19.84
CA ARG A 392 -7.50 -18.07 -18.49
C ARG A 392 -7.38 -16.60 -18.06
N PRO A 393 -8.50 -15.89 -17.84
CA PRO A 393 -8.48 -14.43 -17.66
C PRO A 393 -7.79 -14.02 -16.35
N GLU A 394 -7.75 -14.88 -15.35
CA GLU A 394 -7.03 -14.65 -14.09
C GLU A 394 -5.51 -14.66 -14.26
N VAL A 395 -4.97 -15.56 -15.08
CA VAL A 395 -3.53 -15.63 -15.38
C VAL A 395 -3.12 -14.47 -16.31
N ALA A 396 -3.95 -14.18 -17.31
CA ALA A 396 -3.74 -13.06 -18.20
C ALA A 396 -3.67 -11.73 -17.44
N ARG A 397 -4.58 -11.51 -16.48
CA ARG A 397 -4.56 -10.35 -15.59
C ARG A 397 -3.33 -10.30 -14.68
N ALA A 398 -2.95 -11.43 -14.08
CA ALA A 398 -1.75 -11.50 -13.25
C ALA A 398 -0.48 -11.11 -14.04
N LEU A 399 -0.34 -11.62 -15.27
CA LEU A 399 0.75 -11.26 -16.18
C LEU A 399 0.69 -9.78 -16.59
N ALA A 400 -0.49 -9.26 -16.90
CA ALA A 400 -0.68 -7.86 -17.23
C ALA A 400 -0.28 -6.93 -16.07
N ASP A 401 -0.69 -7.24 -14.84
CA ASP A 401 -0.32 -6.50 -13.63
C ASP A 401 1.19 -6.55 -13.39
N LEU A 402 1.81 -7.73 -13.52
CA LEU A 402 3.26 -7.92 -13.41
C LEU A 402 4.04 -7.05 -14.41
N LEU A 403 3.52 -6.93 -15.63
CA LEU A 403 4.11 -6.14 -16.71
C LEU A 403 3.69 -4.66 -16.65
N GLY A 404 3.20 -4.15 -15.52
CA GLY A 404 2.87 -2.74 -15.37
C GLY A 404 1.50 -2.36 -15.94
N ARG A 405 0.51 -3.24 -15.76
CA ARG A 405 -0.91 -3.10 -16.14
C ARG A 405 -1.13 -2.95 -17.63
N LYS A 406 -0.59 -3.89 -18.37
CA LYS A 406 -0.76 -3.96 -19.82
C LYS A 406 -2.20 -4.33 -20.19
N PRO A 407 -2.72 -3.88 -21.34
CA PRO A 407 -4.02 -4.31 -21.84
C PRO A 407 -4.09 -5.84 -21.94
N VAL A 408 -5.27 -6.37 -21.61
CA VAL A 408 -5.60 -7.79 -21.77
C VAL A 408 -6.68 -7.92 -22.84
N THR A 409 -6.46 -8.76 -23.83
CA THR A 409 -7.47 -9.15 -24.83
C THR A 409 -7.70 -10.66 -24.80
N TYR A 410 -8.86 -11.10 -25.27
CA TYR A 410 -9.16 -12.51 -25.48
C TYR A 410 -9.26 -12.77 -26.98
N GLU A 411 -8.39 -13.63 -27.50
CA GLU A 411 -8.32 -13.99 -28.90
C GLU A 411 -8.03 -15.49 -29.02
N PRO A 412 -9.05 -16.35 -29.22
CA PRO A 412 -8.89 -17.79 -29.27
C PRO A 412 -7.79 -18.23 -30.24
N GLY A 413 -6.95 -19.17 -29.83
CA GLY A 413 -5.87 -19.68 -30.66
C GLY A 413 -5.26 -20.97 -30.13
N SER A 414 -4.37 -21.58 -30.94
CA SER A 414 -3.66 -22.82 -30.59
C SER A 414 -2.16 -22.57 -30.42
N GLY A 415 -1.51 -23.34 -29.54
CA GLY A 415 -0.04 -23.36 -29.38
C GLY A 415 0.47 -22.80 -28.05
N ALA A 416 -0.25 -21.86 -27.44
CA ALA A 416 0.02 -21.35 -26.09
C ALA A 416 -1.32 -21.00 -25.41
N ASP A 417 -1.34 -21.02 -24.07
CA ASP A 417 -2.48 -20.56 -23.29
C ASP A 417 -2.57 -19.03 -23.27
N ILE A 418 -1.41 -18.36 -23.15
CA ILE A 418 -1.27 -16.89 -23.13
C ILE A 418 -0.15 -16.47 -24.09
N THR A 419 -0.39 -15.45 -24.91
CA THR A 419 0.65 -14.79 -25.71
C THR A 419 0.94 -13.39 -25.15
N ILE A 420 2.19 -13.09 -24.86
CA ILE A 420 2.65 -11.75 -24.45
C ILE A 420 3.37 -11.12 -25.63
N VAL A 421 2.83 -10.00 -26.13
CA VAL A 421 3.46 -9.21 -27.19
C VAL A 421 4.22 -8.07 -26.54
N VAL A 422 5.53 -8.24 -26.37
CA VAL A 422 6.41 -7.25 -25.75
C VAL A 422 6.70 -6.12 -26.73
N ALA A 423 6.39 -4.89 -26.34
CA ALA A 423 6.47 -3.71 -27.19
C ALA A 423 7.43 -2.64 -26.62
N GLN A 424 7.50 -1.48 -27.29
CA GLN A 424 8.41 -0.38 -26.94
C GLN A 424 8.18 0.18 -25.52
N ASP A 425 6.95 0.15 -25.02
CA ASP A 425 6.60 0.62 -23.68
C ASP A 425 7.09 -0.27 -22.52
N LEU A 426 7.57 -1.50 -22.79
CA LEU A 426 8.13 -2.38 -21.76
C LEU A 426 9.60 -2.10 -21.47
N ILE A 427 10.28 -1.36 -22.36
CA ILE A 427 11.69 -0.97 -22.21
C ILE A 427 11.91 -0.25 -20.87
N ALA A 428 10.87 0.34 -20.30
CA ALA A 428 10.92 1.09 -19.06
C ALA A 428 10.61 0.27 -17.79
N LEU A 429 10.52 -1.07 -17.88
CA LEU A 429 10.43 -1.98 -16.72
C LEU A 429 11.74 -2.74 -16.41
N ASP A 430 12.82 -2.33 -17.08
CA ASP A 430 14.24 -2.37 -16.67
C ASP A 430 15.19 -3.07 -17.66
N PRO A 431 16.13 -2.31 -18.23
CA PRO A 431 17.45 -2.81 -18.51
C PRO A 431 18.42 -2.19 -17.50
N VAL A 432 18.98 -3.04 -16.64
CA VAL A 432 20.34 -2.90 -16.15
C VAL A 432 21.20 -2.49 -17.36
N LYS A 433 21.55 -1.21 -17.47
CA LYS A 433 22.70 -0.80 -18.27
C LYS A 433 23.91 -1.36 -17.55
N VAL A 434 24.38 -2.52 -18.00
CA VAL A 434 25.76 -2.94 -17.80
C VAL A 434 26.61 -1.90 -18.51
N SER A 435 27.03 -0.87 -17.78
CA SER A 435 28.14 -0.04 -18.21
C SER A 435 29.40 -0.88 -18.02
N GLN A 436 29.86 -1.51 -19.10
CA GLN A 436 31.27 -1.82 -19.22
C GLN A 436 32.03 -0.49 -19.18
N ASN A 437 32.61 -0.15 -18.03
CA ASN A 437 33.96 0.41 -18.03
C ASN A 437 34.61 0.30 -16.64
N PRO A 438 35.78 -0.31 -16.53
CA PRO A 438 36.64 -0.18 -15.36
C PRO A 438 37.46 1.11 -15.50
N ARG A 439 37.30 2.04 -14.57
CA ARG A 439 38.38 2.94 -14.13
C ARG A 439 38.20 3.28 -12.67
#